data_AF-A0A2H6K8E7-F1
#
_entry.id   AF-A0A2H6K8E7-F1
#
_cell.length_a   1.000
_cell.length_b   1.000
_cell.length_c   1.000
_cell.angle_alpha   90.00
_cell.angle_beta   90.00
_cell.angle_gamma   90.00
#
_symmetry.space_group_name_H-M   'P 1'
#
loop_
_entity.id
_entity.type
_entity.pdbx_description
1 polymer ?
#
loop_
_entity_poly.entity_id
_entity_poly.type
_entity_poly.pdbx_seq_one_letter_code
_entity_poly.pdbx_strand_id
1 'polypeptide(L)'
;MVFMHLTRDGGTLKLICLLDAVPTGSSPRYTGHVVEVAVKTTDPYMQGCGVTYESTDLFKPETPQLYDANEQPQFGCKIDLNAAKEAAFYCPAPYLLDPPNCFNQVLLDGLVINIGELSMSLVSSHSNHFVILRFDSSLVGPGETLRQTPPLECRCVTIKGVVLSTIQIENYYSK
;
A
#
# COMPACT_ATOMS: atom_id res chain seq x y z
N MET A 1 -15.53 -18.97 -19.28
CA MET A 1 -15.76 -18.05 -18.12
C MET A 1 -15.00 -18.59 -16.92
N VAL A 2 -13.97 -17.88 -16.43
CA VAL A 2 -13.16 -18.34 -15.29
C VAL A 2 -13.88 -18.00 -13.99
N PHE A 3 -14.27 -19.02 -13.22
CA PHE A 3 -14.80 -18.84 -11.87
C PHE A 3 -13.66 -18.97 -10.87
N MET A 4 -13.31 -17.86 -10.21
CA MET A 4 -12.34 -17.87 -9.11
C MET A 4 -13.09 -18.06 -7.79
N HIS A 5 -12.88 -19.20 -7.14
CA HIS A 5 -13.41 -19.48 -5.80
C HIS A 5 -12.25 -19.46 -4.79
N LEU A 6 -12.29 -18.51 -3.85
CA LEU A 6 -11.36 -18.47 -2.72
C LEU A 6 -11.95 -19.29 -1.57
N THR A 7 -11.23 -20.32 -1.14
CA THR A 7 -11.57 -21.10 0.06
C THR A 7 -10.44 -20.97 1.07
N ARG A 8 -10.80 -20.67 2.32
CA ARG A 8 -9.86 -20.56 3.44
C ARG A 8 -9.84 -21.91 4.16
N ASP A 9 -8.74 -22.61 4.05
CA ASP A 9 -8.46 -23.81 4.85
C ASP A 9 -7.05 -23.68 5.44
N GLY A 10 -6.94 -23.64 6.77
CA GLY A 10 -5.66 -23.62 7.48
C GLY A 10 -4.66 -22.52 7.07
N GLY A 11 -5.11 -21.35 6.60
CA GLY A 11 -4.24 -20.23 6.21
C GLY A 11 -3.72 -20.29 4.77
N THR A 12 -4.18 -21.24 3.95
CA THR A 12 -3.83 -21.32 2.52
C THR A 12 -4.98 -20.78 1.66
N LEU A 13 -4.68 -19.89 0.71
CA LEU A 13 -5.64 -19.40 -0.30
C LEU A 13 -5.55 -20.26 -1.57
N LYS A 14 -6.56 -21.10 -1.83
CA LYS A 14 -6.58 -21.91 -3.05
C LYS A 14 -7.19 -21.13 -4.22
N LEU A 15 -6.53 -21.11 -5.38
CA LEU A 15 -7.03 -20.53 -6.62
C LEU A 15 -7.44 -21.65 -7.58
N ILE A 16 -8.72 -21.74 -7.93
CA ILE A 16 -9.19 -22.75 -8.88
C ILE A 16 -9.48 -22.06 -10.21
N CYS A 17 -8.76 -22.44 -11.26
CA CYS A 17 -9.00 -21.97 -12.63
C CYS A 17 -9.67 -23.08 -13.45
N LEU A 18 -10.94 -22.89 -13.82
CA LEU A 18 -11.65 -23.76 -14.76
C LEU A 18 -11.47 -23.20 -16.18
N LEU A 19 -10.84 -23.95 -17.07
CA LEU A 19 -10.78 -23.64 -18.51
C LEU A 19 -11.96 -24.31 -19.23
N ASP A 20 -12.50 -23.60 -20.23
CA ASP A 20 -13.74 -23.93 -20.94
C ASP A 20 -13.70 -25.31 -21.64
N ALA A 21 -14.89 -25.90 -21.80
CA ALA A 21 -15.11 -27.28 -22.25
C ALA A 21 -14.51 -27.59 -23.64
N VAL A 22 -13.85 -28.73 -23.77
CA VAL A 22 -13.49 -29.32 -25.08
C VAL A 22 -14.67 -30.20 -25.52
N PRO A 23 -15.43 -29.85 -26.58
CA PRO A 23 -16.54 -30.68 -27.02
C PRO A 23 -16.00 -31.91 -27.72
N THR A 24 -16.07 -33.05 -27.04
CA THR A 24 -15.93 -34.38 -27.65
C THR A 24 -17.22 -35.16 -27.41
N GLY A 25 -17.66 -35.90 -28.42
CA GLY A 25 -19.01 -36.45 -28.57
C GLY A 25 -19.64 -37.04 -27.29
N SER A 26 -20.95 -36.78 -27.17
CA SER A 26 -21.95 -37.25 -26.20
C SER A 26 -21.76 -36.96 -24.70
N SER A 27 -20.65 -36.37 -24.24
CA SER A 27 -20.58 -35.76 -22.90
C SER A 27 -19.45 -34.73 -22.81
N PRO A 28 -19.70 -33.47 -22.37
CA PRO A 28 -18.64 -32.49 -22.20
C PRO A 28 -17.63 -32.97 -21.15
N ARG A 29 -16.40 -33.27 -21.58
CA ARG A 29 -15.29 -33.56 -20.67
C ARG A 29 -14.64 -32.25 -20.25
N TYR A 30 -14.82 -31.89 -18.98
CA TYR A 30 -14.14 -30.75 -18.39
C TYR A 30 -12.74 -31.17 -17.96
N THR A 31 -11.71 -30.54 -18.52
CA THR A 31 -10.32 -30.73 -18.10
C THR A 31 -9.90 -29.47 -17.37
N GLY A 32 -9.91 -29.50 -16.04
CA GLY A 32 -9.53 -28.35 -15.21
C GLY A 32 -8.09 -28.47 -14.72
N HIS A 33 -7.35 -27.37 -14.73
CA HIS A 33 -6.05 -27.28 -14.07
C HIS A 33 -6.23 -26.56 -12.72
N VAL A 34 -6.04 -27.30 -11.62
CA VAL A 34 -6.06 -26.71 -10.28
C VAL A 34 -4.67 -26.13 -10.00
N VAL A 35 -4.60 -24.83 -9.76
CA VAL A 35 -3.35 -24.16 -9.36
C VAL A 35 -3.42 -23.90 -7.86
N GLU A 36 -2.86 -24.81 -7.08
CA GLU A 36 -2.81 -24.64 -5.63
C GLU A 36 -1.70 -23.65 -5.26
N VAL A 37 -2.08 -22.47 -4.77
CA VAL A 37 -1.14 -21.45 -4.31
C VAL A 37 -1.09 -21.51 -2.78
N ALA A 38 0.01 -22.01 -2.23
CA ALA A 38 0.25 -21.94 -0.81
C ALA A 38 0.66 -20.52 -0.41
N VAL A 39 -0.33 -19.66 -0.09
CA VAL A 39 -0.06 -18.34 0.47
C VAL A 39 0.19 -18.52 1.96
N LYS A 40 1.45 -18.44 2.41
CA LYS A 40 1.71 -18.26 3.84
C LYS A 40 1.40 -16.81 4.18
N THR A 41 0.49 -16.57 5.11
CA THR A 41 0.36 -15.25 5.74
C THR A 41 1.66 -14.97 6.46
N THR A 42 2.54 -14.20 5.83
CA THR A 42 3.67 -13.61 6.54
C THR A 42 3.08 -12.68 7.59
N ASP A 43 3.62 -12.69 8.81
CA ASP A 43 3.38 -11.62 9.80
C ASP A 43 3.38 -10.25 9.10
N PRO A 44 2.54 -9.29 9.53
CA PRO A 44 2.40 -8.02 8.82
C PRO A 44 3.79 -7.42 8.53
N TYR A 45 4.14 -7.38 7.25
CA TYR A 45 5.55 -7.25 6.83
C TYR A 45 5.94 -5.79 6.58
N MET A 46 4.97 -4.92 6.36
CA MET A 46 5.17 -3.53 5.98
C MET A 46 4.87 -2.60 7.16
N GLN A 47 5.65 -1.52 7.26
CA GLN A 47 5.28 -0.42 8.14
C GLN A 47 4.20 0.44 7.45
N GLY A 48 3.23 0.90 8.22
CA GLY A 48 2.11 1.64 7.66
C GLY A 48 0.96 1.89 8.61
N CYS A 49 -0.06 2.57 8.11
CA CYS A 49 -1.26 2.90 8.88
C CYS A 49 -2.49 3.09 7.98
N GLY A 50 -3.66 3.23 8.60
CA GLY A 50 -4.94 3.45 7.92
C GLY A 50 -6.00 4.03 8.85
N VAL A 51 -7.28 3.95 8.44
CA VAL A 51 -8.42 4.64 9.09
C VAL A 51 -9.26 3.78 10.05
N THR A 52 -8.82 2.57 10.41
CA THR A 52 -9.63 1.63 11.22
C THR A 52 -8.79 0.68 12.08
N TYR A 53 -9.39 0.13 13.14
CA TYR A 53 -8.81 -1.03 13.86
C TYR A 53 -8.53 -2.21 12.94
N GLU A 54 -9.36 -2.45 11.91
CA GLU A 54 -9.08 -3.52 10.94
C GLU A 54 -7.78 -3.32 10.13
N SER A 55 -7.16 -2.14 10.22
CA SER A 55 -5.85 -1.88 9.62
C SER A 55 -4.67 -2.23 10.51
N THR A 56 -4.87 -2.45 11.83
CA THR A 56 -3.77 -2.76 12.74
C THR A 56 -3.14 -4.11 12.44
N ASP A 57 -3.91 -5.05 11.91
CA ASP A 57 -3.44 -6.38 11.56
C ASP A 57 -2.75 -6.41 10.18
N LEU A 58 -2.79 -5.30 9.43
CA LEU A 58 -2.21 -5.16 8.10
C LEU A 58 -0.77 -4.61 8.16
N PHE A 59 -0.40 -3.98 9.29
CA PHE A 59 0.88 -3.29 9.46
C PHE A 59 1.64 -3.78 10.68
N LYS A 60 2.95 -3.57 10.65
CA LYS A 60 3.83 -3.85 11.78
C LYS A 60 3.37 -3.13 13.04
N PRO A 61 3.19 -3.81 14.19
CA PRO A 61 2.77 -3.15 15.42
C PRO A 61 3.80 -2.15 15.94
N GLU A 62 5.07 -2.29 15.57
CA GLU A 62 6.16 -1.35 15.84
C GLU A 62 6.15 -0.11 14.93
N THR A 63 5.15 0.05 14.05
CA THR A 63 5.05 1.25 13.20
C THR A 63 4.90 2.50 14.07
N PRO A 64 5.76 3.51 13.91
CA PRO A 64 5.70 4.72 14.73
C PRO A 64 4.40 5.50 14.51
N GLN A 65 3.73 5.86 15.61
CA GLN A 65 2.55 6.73 15.58
C GLN A 65 2.93 8.17 15.23
N LEU A 66 1.97 8.89 14.63
CA LEU A 66 2.13 10.31 14.36
C LEU A 66 1.80 11.13 15.60
N TYR A 67 2.58 12.18 15.86
CA TYR A 67 2.35 13.11 16.97
C TYR A 67 2.31 14.55 16.44
N ASP A 68 1.51 15.40 17.09
CA ASP A 68 1.48 16.83 16.79
C ASP A 68 2.67 17.58 17.43
N ALA A 69 2.73 18.90 17.22
CA ALA A 69 3.79 19.75 17.76
C ALA A 69 3.81 19.81 19.31
N ASN A 70 2.73 19.37 19.97
CA ASN A 70 2.58 19.30 21.41
C ASN A 70 2.72 17.85 21.92
N GLU A 71 3.26 16.95 21.09
CA GLU A 71 3.43 15.52 21.38
C GLU A 71 2.11 14.77 21.64
N GLN A 72 0.98 15.28 21.16
CA GLN A 72 -0.30 14.58 21.25
C GLN A 72 -0.44 13.58 20.10
N PRO A 73 -0.90 12.35 20.36
CA PRO A 73 -1.12 11.36 19.31
C PRO A 73 -2.11 11.87 18.26
N GLN A 74 -1.73 11.78 17.00
CA GLN A 74 -2.61 11.96 15.86
C GLN A 74 -2.95 10.61 15.23
N PHE A 75 -4.10 10.53 14.59
CA PHE A 75 -4.42 9.36 13.77
C PHE A 75 -3.50 9.34 12.55
N GLY A 76 -2.59 8.37 12.52
CA GLY A 76 -1.58 8.29 11.48
C GLY A 76 -0.28 7.65 11.93
N CYS A 77 0.68 7.66 11.02
CA CYS A 77 2.01 7.11 11.24
C CYS A 77 3.07 7.95 10.56
N LYS A 78 4.27 7.88 11.11
CA LYS A 78 5.48 8.48 10.54
C LYS A 78 6.48 7.39 10.22
N ILE A 79 6.88 7.29 8.95
CA ILE A 79 7.73 6.22 8.44
C ILE A 79 9.07 6.79 7.98
N ASP A 80 10.15 6.23 8.50
CA ASP A 80 11.49 6.39 7.94
C ASP A 80 11.63 5.46 6.74
N LEU A 81 11.54 6.00 5.51
CA LEU A 81 11.55 5.17 4.31
C LEU A 81 12.92 4.54 4.05
N ASN A 82 14.01 5.21 4.40
CA ASN A 82 15.34 4.65 4.24
C ASN A 82 15.56 3.45 5.16
N ALA A 83 15.03 3.47 6.38
CA ALA A 83 15.08 2.33 7.29
C ALA A 83 14.09 1.23 6.90
N ALA A 84 12.83 1.59 6.65
CA ALA A 84 11.75 0.65 6.38
C ALA A 84 11.81 0.01 4.99
N LYS A 85 12.45 0.69 4.01
CA LYS A 85 12.50 0.36 2.56
C LYS A 85 11.16 0.38 1.83
N GLU A 86 10.06 0.18 2.54
CA GLU A 86 8.70 0.22 2.02
C GLU A 86 7.75 0.74 3.09
N ALA A 87 6.75 1.50 2.66
CA ALA A 87 5.68 2.04 3.48
C ALA A 87 4.34 1.77 2.80
N ALA A 88 3.30 1.49 3.58
CA ALA A 88 1.97 1.23 3.05
C ALA A 88 0.91 2.07 3.78
N PHE A 89 -0.12 2.46 3.04
CA PHE A 89 -1.22 3.27 3.55
C PHE A 89 -2.56 2.71 3.10
N TYR A 90 -3.46 2.51 4.05
CA TYR A 90 -4.77 1.91 3.83
C TYR A 90 -5.90 2.94 3.97
N CYS A 91 -6.61 3.15 2.87
CA CYS A 91 -7.75 4.06 2.78
C CYS A 91 -8.90 3.39 1.99
N PRO A 92 -9.80 2.66 2.67
CA PRO A 92 -10.92 1.98 2.04
C PRO A 92 -12.08 2.93 1.75
N ALA A 93 -12.95 2.51 0.83
CA ALA A 93 -14.23 3.17 0.62
C ALA A 93 -15.07 3.17 1.92
N PRO A 94 -15.85 4.24 2.21
CA PRO A 94 -16.16 5.39 1.34
C PRO A 94 -15.18 6.57 1.48
N TYR A 95 -14.01 6.36 2.09
CA TYR A 95 -13.00 7.40 2.28
C TYR A 95 -12.13 7.56 1.04
N LEU A 96 -11.47 8.71 0.93
CA LEU A 96 -10.70 9.11 -0.24
C LEU A 96 -9.26 9.41 0.15
N LEU A 97 -8.33 9.03 -0.71
CA LEU A 97 -6.95 9.49 -0.60
C LEU A 97 -6.86 10.97 -0.94
N ASP A 98 -6.04 11.70 -0.19
CA ASP A 98 -5.68 13.09 -0.42
C ASP A 98 -4.14 13.22 -0.38
N PRO A 99 -3.49 13.45 -1.54
CA PRO A 99 -4.08 13.66 -2.85
C PRO A 99 -4.68 12.35 -3.44
N PRO A 100 -5.63 12.43 -4.40
CA PRO A 100 -6.32 11.25 -4.95
C PRO A 100 -5.40 10.16 -5.52
N ASN A 101 -4.20 10.56 -5.96
CA ASN A 101 -3.20 9.67 -6.54
C ASN A 101 -2.02 9.42 -5.60
N CYS A 102 -2.18 9.50 -4.28
CA CYS A 102 -1.14 9.06 -3.34
C CYS A 102 -0.70 7.61 -3.62
N PHE A 103 0.57 7.24 -3.81
CA PHE A 103 1.83 8.00 -3.67
C PHE A 103 2.41 8.56 -4.98
N ASN A 104 1.77 8.36 -6.14
CA ASN A 104 2.19 9.05 -7.37
C ASN A 104 2.24 10.58 -7.19
N GLN A 105 1.35 11.09 -6.35
CA GLN A 105 1.33 12.46 -5.86
C GLN A 105 1.40 12.48 -4.35
N VAL A 106 2.06 13.47 -3.79
CA VAL A 106 2.17 13.65 -2.34
C VAL A 106 2.01 15.12 -1.99
N LEU A 107 1.60 15.39 -0.76
CA LEU A 107 1.68 16.73 -0.19
C LEU A 107 3.09 16.95 0.34
N LEU A 108 3.76 18.00 -0.12
CA LEU A 108 5.01 18.49 0.44
C LEU A 108 4.76 19.93 0.87
N ASP A 109 4.74 20.18 2.18
CA ASP A 109 4.41 21.49 2.76
C ASP A 109 3.06 22.06 2.24
N GLY A 110 2.06 21.18 2.12
CA GLY A 110 0.72 21.51 1.63
C GLY A 110 0.59 21.67 0.11
N LEU A 111 1.69 21.54 -0.65
CA LEU A 111 1.66 21.56 -2.12
C LEU A 111 1.62 20.14 -2.68
N VAL A 112 0.79 19.91 -3.69
CA VAL A 112 0.73 18.62 -4.40
C VAL A 112 1.89 18.52 -5.39
N ILE A 113 2.74 17.52 -5.23
CA ILE A 113 3.91 17.27 -6.08
C ILE A 113 3.90 15.83 -6.59
N ASN A 114 4.32 15.61 -7.84
CA ASN A 114 4.49 14.26 -8.37
C ASN A 114 5.78 13.64 -7.83
N ILE A 115 5.71 12.41 -7.33
CA ILE A 115 6.87 11.78 -6.68
C ILE A 115 8.03 11.52 -7.64
N GLY A 116 7.75 11.27 -8.92
CA GLY A 116 8.76 11.11 -9.96
C GLY A 116 9.54 12.40 -10.27
N GLU A 117 9.01 13.57 -9.92
CA GLU A 117 9.75 14.84 -9.99
C GLU A 117 10.74 14.98 -8.83
N LEU A 118 10.42 14.38 -7.67
CA LEU A 118 11.26 14.40 -6.47
C LEU A 118 12.44 13.42 -6.57
N SER A 119 12.17 12.16 -6.95
CA SER A 119 13.20 11.12 -7.08
C SER A 119 12.73 9.95 -7.92
N MET A 120 13.65 9.36 -8.68
CA MET A 120 13.40 8.10 -9.40
C MET A 120 13.48 6.87 -8.47
N SER A 121 14.07 7.02 -7.29
CA SER A 121 14.20 5.96 -6.29
C SER A 121 12.92 5.71 -5.48
N LEU A 122 11.90 6.55 -5.68
CA LEU A 122 10.61 6.46 -5.01
C LEU A 122 9.59 5.83 -5.97
N VAL A 123 9.24 4.57 -5.72
CA VAL A 123 8.36 3.77 -6.58
C VAL A 123 7.04 3.52 -5.87
N SER A 124 5.95 3.97 -6.48
CA SER A 124 4.58 3.79 -5.98
C SER A 124 3.93 2.53 -6.57
N SER A 125 3.05 1.89 -5.80
CA SER A 125 2.17 0.82 -6.25
C SER A 125 0.78 1.00 -5.64
N HIS A 126 -0.25 0.73 -6.43
CA HIS A 126 -1.63 1.03 -6.06
C HIS A 126 -2.51 -0.23 -6.22
N SER A 127 -3.40 -0.40 -5.26
CA SER A 127 -4.53 -1.32 -5.31
C SER A 127 -5.81 -0.55 -4.97
N ASN A 128 -6.95 -1.25 -4.83
CA ASN A 128 -8.24 -0.60 -4.58
C ASN A 128 -8.26 0.26 -3.29
N HIS A 129 -7.56 -0.17 -2.24
CA HIS A 129 -7.61 0.48 -0.91
C HIS A 129 -6.23 0.64 -0.27
N PHE A 130 -5.21 0.02 -0.84
CA PHE A 130 -3.82 0.15 -0.40
C PHE A 130 -2.99 0.86 -1.43
N VAL A 131 -2.15 1.75 -0.93
CA VAL A 131 -1.09 2.39 -1.69
C VAL A 131 0.23 2.16 -0.98
N ILE A 132 1.26 1.85 -1.75
CA ILE A 132 2.57 1.44 -1.26
C ILE A 132 3.60 2.36 -1.88
N LEU A 133 4.55 2.81 -1.06
CA LEU A 133 5.74 3.53 -1.49
C LEU A 133 6.97 2.69 -1.15
N ARG A 134 7.78 2.40 -2.16
CA ARG A 134 9.02 1.64 -2.02
C ARG A 134 10.22 2.50 -2.37
N PHE A 135 11.28 2.38 -1.58
CA PHE A 135 12.59 2.91 -1.90
C PHE A 135 13.42 1.88 -2.66
N ASP A 136 13.82 2.23 -3.88
CA ASP A 136 14.77 1.46 -4.69
C ASP A 136 16.13 2.17 -4.73
N SER A 137 17.06 1.69 -3.91
CA SER A 137 18.41 2.26 -3.83
C SER A 137 19.20 2.18 -5.13
N SER A 138 18.83 1.31 -6.06
CA SER A 138 19.50 1.19 -7.36
C SER A 138 19.17 2.33 -8.32
N LEU A 139 18.08 3.06 -8.05
CA LEU A 139 17.58 4.17 -8.87
C LEU A 139 17.94 5.55 -8.30
N VAL A 140 18.72 5.60 -7.21
CA VAL A 140 19.19 6.87 -6.62
C VAL A 140 20.06 7.60 -7.65
N GLY A 141 19.55 8.72 -8.13
CA GLY A 141 20.18 9.51 -9.18
C GLY A 141 21.36 10.37 -8.67
N PRO A 142 22.24 10.82 -9.57
CA PRO A 142 23.26 11.81 -9.23
C PRO A 142 22.64 13.08 -8.66
N GLY A 143 23.15 13.55 -7.51
CA GLY A 143 22.68 14.76 -6.84
C GLY A 143 21.50 14.53 -5.90
N GLU A 144 20.90 13.34 -5.85
CA GLU A 144 19.91 13.02 -4.84
C GLU A 144 20.58 12.88 -3.46
N THR A 145 19.96 13.51 -2.46
CA THR A 145 20.42 13.46 -1.07
C THR A 145 19.30 13.02 -0.16
N LEU A 146 19.67 12.47 1.00
CA LEU A 146 18.71 12.07 2.01
C LEU A 146 18.04 13.32 2.60
N ARG A 147 16.76 13.50 2.33
CA ARG A 147 15.95 14.56 2.91
C ARG A 147 15.19 14.07 4.12
N GLN A 148 15.31 14.84 5.20
CA GLN A 148 14.61 14.59 6.46
C GLN A 148 13.33 15.43 6.57
N THR A 149 13.36 16.66 6.04
CA THR A 149 12.25 17.61 6.07
C THR A 149 12.15 18.41 4.76
N PRO A 150 10.94 18.88 4.38
CA PRO A 150 9.64 18.49 4.95
C PRO A 150 9.28 17.03 4.59
N PRO A 151 8.46 16.33 5.41
CA PRO A 151 8.00 14.98 5.11
C PRO A 151 7.06 14.98 3.90
N LEU A 152 7.01 13.86 3.19
CA LEU A 152 5.95 13.63 2.20
C LEU A 152 4.69 13.18 2.93
N GLU A 153 3.56 13.76 2.59
CA GLU A 153 2.29 13.48 3.24
C GLU A 153 1.26 12.89 2.28
N CYS A 154 0.54 11.91 2.79
CA CYS A 154 -0.77 11.53 2.27
C CYS A 154 -1.77 11.41 3.40
N ARG A 155 -3.04 11.65 3.07
CA ARG A 155 -4.14 11.64 4.02
C ARG A 155 -5.23 10.74 3.50
N CYS A 156 -5.98 10.14 4.42
CA CYS A 156 -7.25 9.51 4.12
C CYS A 156 -8.34 10.38 4.73
N VAL A 157 -9.25 10.85 3.88
CA VAL A 157 -10.27 11.83 4.24
C VAL A 157 -11.67 11.28 4.01
N THR A 158 -12.63 11.77 4.78
CA THR A 158 -14.05 11.57 4.47
C THR A 158 -14.43 12.31 3.18
N ILE A 159 -15.57 11.96 2.59
CA ILE A 159 -16.17 12.71 1.46
C ILE A 159 -16.41 14.20 1.75
N LYS A 160 -16.37 14.62 3.02
CA LYS A 160 -16.50 16.02 3.45
C LYS A 160 -15.14 16.71 3.70
N GLY A 161 -14.03 16.02 3.45
CA GLY A 161 -12.67 16.54 3.65
C GLY A 161 -12.13 16.43 5.08
N VAL A 162 -12.84 15.77 5.99
CA VAL A 162 -12.31 15.51 7.35
C VAL A 162 -11.21 14.46 7.29
N VAL A 163 -10.02 14.77 7.80
CA VAL A 163 -8.86 13.86 7.88
C VAL A 163 -9.12 12.78 8.94
N LEU A 164 -8.96 11.52 8.54
CA LEU A 164 -9.12 10.35 9.40
C LEU A 164 -7.79 9.70 9.77
N SER A 165 -6.81 9.76 8.88
CA SER A 165 -5.46 9.23 9.10
C SER A 165 -4.49 9.93 8.17
N THR A 166 -3.27 10.16 8.64
CA THR A 166 -2.17 10.75 7.86
C THR A 166 -0.96 9.83 7.88
N ILE A 167 -0.35 9.60 6.73
CA ILE A 167 0.97 8.98 6.64
C ILE A 167 2.00 10.06 6.28
N GLN A 168 3.07 10.13 7.08
CA GLN A 168 4.24 10.96 6.83
C GLN A 168 5.43 10.09 6.47
N ILE A 169 6.12 10.45 5.40
CA ILE A 169 7.34 9.79 4.93
C ILE A 169 8.53 10.72 5.16
N GLU A 170 9.46 10.28 5.98
CA GLU A 170 10.73 10.95 6.25
C GLU A 170 11.91 10.14 5.73
N ASN A 171 13.09 10.75 5.71
CA ASN A 171 14.35 10.12 5.31
C ASN A 171 14.23 9.45 3.93
N TYR A 172 13.80 10.24 2.94
CA TYR A 172 13.69 9.82 1.54
C TYR A 172 14.75 10.52 0.67
N TYR A 173 15.19 9.88 -0.39
CA TYR A 173 16.11 10.50 -1.35
C TYR A 173 15.35 11.42 -2.30
N SER A 174 15.89 12.61 -2.55
CA SER A 174 15.40 13.53 -3.58
C SER A 174 16.45 14.55 -3.99
N LYS A 175 16.25 15.15 -5.17
CA LYS A 175 17.10 16.21 -5.73
C LYS A 175 16.96 17.51 -4.97
#